data_AF-A0A4U0TIP2-F1
#
_entry.id   AF-A0A4U0TIP2-F1
#
_cell.length_a   1.000
_cell.length_b   1.000
_cell.length_c   1.000
_cell.angle_alpha   90.00
_cell.angle_beta   90.00
_cell.angle_gamma   90.00
#
_symmetry.space_group_name_H-M   'P 1'
#
loop_
_entity.id
_entity.type
_entity.pdbx_description
1 polymer ?
#
loop_
_entity_poly.entity_id
_entity_poly.type
_entity_poly.pdbx_seq_one_letter_code
_entity_poly.pdbx_strand_id
1 'polypeptide(L)'
;MAPATVTAPATHKQPSRKGKKAWRKNVDISAVQTGLEEVRDEIVKHGGVVAEKDADQLFATDLTGDAEIAKKQTFRKPSKADEIIGQRSAVPGLDGRKRKVDESAIAPRESKRHKSGDYVSHRELLRLKSVADNAAGGVGVEESAAHDPWAPVTVVKDPRFTYLDDVLPARAPKTLSQAPISLAADGKTLPNVRKPEAGKSYNPLVTDWSALLEREGAAAVVAEKSRLIAETAAAEKEACALAEAEK
;
A
#
# COMPACT_ATOMS: atom_id res chain seq x y z
N MET A 1 1.92 28.76 -3.47
CA MET A 1 0.58 28.59 -4.08
C MET A 1 -0.46 28.71 -2.98
N ALA A 2 -1.24 29.79 -2.99
CA ALA A 2 -2.33 29.99 -2.05
C ALA A 2 -3.51 29.07 -2.43
N PRO A 3 -4.23 28.47 -1.47
CA PRO A 3 -5.34 27.57 -1.75
C PRO A 3 -6.52 28.34 -2.35
N ALA A 4 -7.05 27.84 -3.46
CA ALA A 4 -8.29 28.33 -4.05
C ALA A 4 -9.43 28.15 -3.04
N THR A 5 -10.01 29.26 -2.60
CA THR A 5 -11.16 29.28 -1.71
C THR A 5 -12.39 28.82 -2.48
N VAL A 6 -12.73 27.54 -2.36
CA VAL A 6 -13.98 26.99 -2.91
C VAL A 6 -15.14 27.50 -2.05
N THR A 7 -15.76 28.59 -2.50
CA THR A 7 -16.99 29.12 -1.90
C THR A 7 -18.18 28.26 -2.35
N ALA A 8 -19.12 28.02 -1.43
CA ALA A 8 -20.36 27.30 -1.75
C ALA A 8 -21.16 28.07 -2.83
N PRO A 9 -21.86 27.38 -3.76
CA PRO A 9 -22.61 28.05 -4.82
C PRO A 9 -23.70 28.92 -4.21
N ALA A 10 -23.51 30.23 -4.27
CA ALA A 10 -24.47 31.19 -3.76
C ALA A 10 -25.60 31.40 -4.77
N THR A 11 -26.85 31.21 -4.36
CA THR A 11 -28.00 31.60 -5.17
C THR A 11 -28.02 33.13 -5.29
N HIS A 12 -27.89 33.64 -6.52
CA HIS A 12 -27.95 35.09 -6.79
C HIS A 12 -29.24 35.68 -6.22
N LYS A 13 -29.14 36.69 -5.34
CA LYS A 13 -30.30 37.40 -4.78
C LYS A 13 -30.99 38.18 -5.90
N GLN A 14 -32.14 37.70 -6.37
CA GLN A 14 -32.88 38.29 -7.49
C GLN A 14 -33.91 39.33 -7.00
N PRO A 15 -33.72 40.65 -7.24
CA PRO A 15 -34.81 41.61 -7.11
C PRO A 15 -35.79 41.48 -8.30
N SER A 16 -37.08 41.37 -7.97
CA SER A 16 -38.28 41.30 -8.83
C SER A 16 -38.10 41.29 -10.37
N ARG A 17 -38.65 40.24 -11.01
CA ARG A 17 -38.65 40.03 -12.47
C ARG A 17 -39.80 40.72 -13.22
N LYS A 18 -40.46 41.72 -12.62
CA LYS A 18 -41.64 42.36 -13.23
C LYS A 18 -41.23 43.53 -14.14
N GLY A 19 -41.03 43.26 -15.43
CA GLY A 19 -40.91 44.28 -16.50
C GLY A 19 -39.67 44.14 -17.40
N LYS A 20 -39.74 44.70 -18.62
CA LYS A 20 -38.68 44.63 -19.65
C LYS A 20 -37.33 45.18 -19.20
N LYS A 21 -37.33 46.23 -18.37
CA LYS A 21 -36.11 46.84 -17.79
C LYS A 21 -35.45 45.94 -16.74
N ALA A 22 -36.22 45.11 -16.03
CA ALA A 22 -35.70 44.14 -15.07
C ALA A 22 -35.08 42.91 -15.77
N TRP A 23 -35.67 42.46 -16.88
CA TRP A 23 -35.07 41.39 -17.69
C TRP A 23 -33.69 41.74 -18.25
N ARG A 24 -33.52 42.96 -18.77
CA ARG A 24 -32.20 43.43 -19.24
C ARG A 24 -31.12 43.46 -18.15
N LYS A 25 -31.50 43.54 -16.88
CA LYS A 25 -30.58 43.59 -15.72
C LYS A 25 -30.34 42.22 -15.07
N ASN A 26 -31.13 41.20 -15.42
CA ASN A 26 -31.05 39.87 -14.84
C ASN A 26 -30.61 38.80 -15.87
N VAL A 27 -30.02 39.23 -16.99
CA VAL A 27 -29.34 38.30 -17.91
C VAL A 27 -28.04 37.88 -17.25
N ASP A 28 -27.90 36.59 -16.98
CA ASP A 28 -26.67 36.05 -16.40
C ASP A 28 -25.62 35.92 -17.49
N ILE A 29 -24.55 36.70 -17.36
CA ILE A 29 -23.38 36.70 -18.25
C ILE A 29 -22.16 36.15 -17.50
N SER A 30 -22.33 35.67 -16.26
CA SER A 30 -21.22 35.19 -15.42
C SER A 30 -20.40 34.12 -16.11
N ALA A 31 -21.05 33.13 -16.73
CA ALA A 31 -20.37 32.06 -17.47
C ALA A 31 -19.52 32.58 -18.65
N VAL A 32 -20.00 33.59 -19.36
CA VAL A 32 -19.26 34.21 -20.48
C VAL A 32 -18.09 35.03 -19.94
N GLN A 33 -18.30 35.74 -18.83
CA GLN A 33 -17.28 36.53 -18.17
C GLN A 33 -16.16 35.66 -17.60
N THR A 34 -16.50 34.58 -16.90
CA THR A 34 -15.52 33.63 -16.34
C THR A 34 -14.71 32.96 -17.44
N GLY A 35 -15.36 32.54 -18.54
CA GLY A 35 -14.63 31.98 -19.69
C GLY A 35 -13.66 32.99 -20.34
N LEU A 36 -14.06 34.25 -20.46
CA LEU A 36 -13.17 35.32 -20.95
C LEU A 36 -12.01 35.64 -19.98
N GLU A 37 -12.25 35.54 -18.68
CA GLU A 37 -11.22 35.72 -17.64
C GLU A 37 -10.23 34.56 -17.62
N GLU A 38 -10.71 33.32 -17.74
CA GLU A 38 -9.88 32.11 -17.88
C GLU A 38 -8.98 32.20 -19.11
N VAL A 39 -9.52 32.55 -20.28
CA VAL A 39 -8.72 32.74 -21.51
C VAL A 39 -7.65 33.82 -21.33
N ARG A 40 -7.95 34.94 -20.64
CA ARG A 40 -6.94 35.98 -20.35
C ARG A 40 -5.87 35.48 -19.40
N ASP A 41 -6.25 34.75 -18.37
CA ASP A 41 -5.33 34.15 -17.41
C ASP A 41 -4.39 33.15 -18.08
N GLU A 42 -4.91 32.34 -19.01
CA GLU A 42 -4.12 31.42 -19.82
C GLU A 42 -3.11 32.16 -20.70
N ILE A 43 -3.53 33.26 -21.34
CA ILE A 43 -2.64 34.11 -22.13
C ILE A 43 -1.53 34.72 -21.26
N VAL A 44 -1.85 35.20 -20.06
CA VAL A 44 -0.85 35.82 -19.16
C VAL A 44 0.13 34.79 -18.60
N LYS A 45 -0.36 33.63 -18.14
CA LYS A 45 0.47 32.62 -17.46
C LYS A 45 1.27 31.76 -18.43
N HIS A 46 0.65 31.36 -19.53
CA HIS A 46 1.22 30.40 -20.46
C HIS A 46 1.64 31.06 -21.78
N GLY A 47 1.29 32.32 -22.03
CA GLY A 47 1.62 33.03 -23.29
C GLY A 47 0.68 32.71 -24.46
N GLY A 48 -0.48 32.09 -24.22
CA GLY A 48 -1.47 31.71 -25.25
C GLY A 48 -2.51 30.72 -24.72
N VAL A 49 -3.60 30.52 -25.46
CA VAL A 49 -4.71 29.63 -25.09
C VAL A 49 -4.21 28.19 -24.96
N VAL A 50 -4.62 27.50 -23.88
CA VAL A 50 -4.10 26.16 -23.57
C VAL A 50 -4.55 25.12 -24.61
N ALA A 51 -5.76 25.26 -25.14
CA ALA A 51 -6.34 24.32 -26.12
C ALA A 51 -5.64 24.33 -27.49
N GLU A 52 -4.93 25.40 -27.84
CA GLU A 52 -4.24 25.55 -29.12
C GLU A 52 -2.77 25.09 -29.08
N LYS A 53 -2.25 24.79 -27.88
CA LYS A 53 -0.85 24.41 -27.70
C LYS A 53 -0.66 22.91 -27.81
N ASP A 54 0.40 22.53 -28.50
CA ASP A 54 0.83 21.14 -28.57
C ASP A 54 1.24 20.62 -27.18
N ALA A 55 0.99 19.33 -26.93
CA ALA A 55 1.28 18.69 -25.65
C ALA A 55 2.76 18.80 -25.24
N ASP A 56 3.67 18.83 -26.22
CA ASP A 56 5.11 18.97 -26.02
C ASP A 56 5.51 20.33 -25.41
N GLN A 57 4.69 21.36 -25.57
CA GLN A 57 4.91 22.69 -24.97
C GLN A 57 4.33 22.79 -23.56
N LEU A 58 3.33 21.96 -23.24
CA LEU A 58 2.65 21.94 -21.95
C LEU A 58 3.34 21.02 -20.94
N PHE A 59 3.95 19.94 -21.42
CA PHE A 59 4.51 18.89 -20.58
C PHE A 59 5.94 18.56 -21.03
N ALA A 60 6.87 18.51 -20.06
CA ALA A 60 8.19 17.93 -20.25
C ALA A 60 8.28 16.64 -19.43
N THR A 61 8.61 15.52 -20.08
CA THR A 61 8.90 14.28 -19.38
C THR A 61 10.32 14.33 -18.84
N ASP A 62 10.47 14.65 -17.56
CA ASP A 62 11.76 14.59 -16.88
C ASP A 62 12.18 13.13 -16.69
N LEU A 63 13.11 12.68 -17.53
CA LEU A 63 13.73 11.35 -17.48
C LEU A 63 15.03 11.36 -16.67
N THR A 64 15.47 12.53 -16.21
CA THR A 64 16.74 12.73 -15.53
C THR A 64 16.53 12.88 -14.03
N GLY A 65 16.81 11.81 -13.29
CA GLY A 65 16.80 11.86 -11.83
C GLY A 65 17.91 12.76 -11.27
N ASP A 66 17.61 13.45 -10.19
CA ASP A 66 18.51 14.39 -9.55
C ASP A 66 19.74 13.68 -8.94
N ALA A 67 20.94 13.93 -9.48
CA ALA A 67 22.16 13.19 -9.15
C ALA A 67 22.60 13.38 -7.69
N GLU A 68 22.14 14.45 -7.03
CA GLU A 68 22.41 14.71 -5.62
C GLU A 68 21.61 13.79 -4.68
N ILE A 69 20.41 13.36 -5.09
CA ILE A 69 19.56 12.47 -4.29
C ILE A 69 20.19 11.08 -4.23
N ALA A 70 20.72 10.60 -5.35
CA ALA A 70 21.47 9.33 -5.39
C ALA A 70 22.65 9.33 -4.41
N LYS A 71 23.42 10.44 -4.37
CA LYS A 71 24.53 10.60 -3.42
C LYS A 71 24.07 10.66 -1.96
N LYS A 72 22.90 11.24 -1.66
CA LYS A 72 22.36 11.32 -0.29
C LYS A 72 21.80 9.97 0.21
N GLN A 73 21.36 9.09 -0.70
CA GLN A 73 20.77 7.81 -0.35
C GLN A 73 21.81 6.71 -0.08
N THR A 74 22.96 6.74 -0.74
CA THR A 74 24.02 5.72 -0.57
C THR A 74 24.68 5.70 0.81
N PHE A 75 24.64 6.79 1.56
CA PHE A 75 25.27 6.88 2.90
C PHE A 75 24.40 6.39 4.06
N ARG A 76 23.16 5.93 3.80
CA ARG A 76 22.33 5.37 4.88
C ARG A 76 22.73 3.93 5.13
N LYS A 77 22.88 3.57 6.41
CA LYS A 77 23.00 2.16 6.82
C LYS A 77 21.86 1.38 6.17
N PRO A 78 22.13 0.23 5.53
CA PRO A 78 21.07 -0.60 4.97
C PRO A 78 20.07 -0.93 6.07
N SER A 79 18.80 -1.13 5.69
CA SER A 79 17.78 -1.52 6.66
C SER A 79 18.21 -2.83 7.34
N LYS A 80 17.75 -3.07 8.57
CA LYS A 80 18.12 -4.33 9.27
C LYS A 80 17.68 -5.56 8.49
N ALA A 81 16.60 -5.44 7.70
CA ALA A 81 16.15 -6.48 6.78
C ALA A 81 17.17 -6.76 5.68
N ASP A 82 17.70 -5.73 5.01
CA ASP A 82 18.71 -5.88 3.97
C ASP A 82 20.05 -6.38 4.54
N GLU A 83 20.38 -5.97 5.77
CA GLU A 83 21.54 -6.48 6.51
C GLU A 83 21.41 -7.98 6.80
N ILE A 84 20.23 -8.44 7.24
CA ILE A 84 19.92 -9.85 7.49
C ILE A 84 19.96 -10.66 6.17
N ILE A 85 19.44 -10.10 5.08
CA ILE A 85 19.47 -10.75 3.76
C ILE A 85 20.91 -10.82 3.21
N GLY A 86 21.72 -9.79 3.47
CA GLY A 86 23.12 -9.73 3.06
C GLY A 86 24.06 -10.60 3.90
N GLN A 87 23.69 -10.91 5.15
CA GLN A 87 24.38 -11.85 6.01
C GLN A 87 24.15 -13.29 5.51
N ARG A 88 24.91 -13.67 4.48
CA ARG A 88 25.10 -15.08 4.12
C ARG A 88 25.80 -15.77 5.30
N SER A 89 25.24 -16.89 5.75
CA SER A 89 25.81 -17.68 6.85
C SER A 89 27.28 -18.00 6.62
N ALA A 90 28.08 -18.02 7.69
CA ALA A 90 29.49 -18.44 7.64
C ALA A 90 29.66 -19.89 7.14
N VAL A 91 28.58 -20.67 7.18
CA VAL A 91 28.51 -21.98 6.56
C VAL A 91 28.23 -21.81 5.07
N PRO A 92 29.17 -22.20 4.18
CA PRO A 92 28.91 -22.21 2.75
C PRO A 92 27.74 -23.14 2.46
N GLY A 93 26.80 -22.70 1.61
CA GLY A 93 25.69 -23.54 1.18
C GLY A 93 26.21 -24.86 0.63
N LEU A 94 25.62 -25.98 1.07
CA LEU A 94 25.93 -27.31 0.55
C LEU A 94 25.75 -27.28 -0.97
N ASP A 95 26.87 -27.41 -1.68
CA ASP A 95 26.92 -27.49 -3.13
C ASP A 95 26.10 -28.72 -3.54
N GLY A 96 24.95 -28.52 -4.19
CA GLY A 96 24.01 -29.57 -4.58
C GLY A 96 24.56 -30.55 -5.64
N ARG A 97 25.85 -30.42 -5.96
CA ARG A 97 26.55 -31.23 -6.96
C ARG A 97 27.51 -32.19 -6.27
N LYS A 98 27.21 -33.49 -6.39
CA LYS A 98 28.15 -34.56 -6.03
C LYS A 98 29.40 -34.46 -6.90
N ARG A 99 30.48 -33.87 -6.39
CA ARG A 99 31.82 -34.02 -6.97
C ARG A 99 32.42 -35.34 -6.48
N LYS A 100 33.08 -36.07 -7.38
CA LYS A 100 33.90 -37.23 -7.00
C LYS A 100 35.00 -36.73 -6.07
N VAL A 101 35.07 -37.32 -4.88
CA VAL A 101 36.14 -37.10 -3.92
C VAL A 101 37.40 -37.73 -4.49
N ASP A 102 38.47 -36.94 -4.66
CA ASP A 102 39.78 -37.47 -5.00
C ASP A 102 40.37 -38.20 -3.77
N GLU A 103 40.68 -39.48 -3.99
CA GLU A 103 41.11 -40.49 -3.01
C GLU A 103 42.57 -40.32 -2.55
N SER A 104 43.03 -39.08 -2.35
CA SER A 104 44.42 -38.80 -1.90
C SER A 104 44.51 -38.08 -0.55
N ALA A 105 43.37 -37.84 0.11
CA ALA A 105 43.32 -37.21 1.44
C ALA A 105 43.10 -38.21 2.59
N ILE A 106 42.99 -39.52 2.32
CA ILE A 106 42.69 -40.55 3.32
C ILE A 106 43.80 -41.60 3.30
N ALA A 107 44.98 -41.24 3.80
CA ALA A 107 45.99 -42.20 4.24
C ALA A 107 46.40 -41.83 5.68
N PRO A 108 46.26 -42.73 6.67
CA PRO A 108 46.69 -42.45 8.03
C PRO A 108 48.21 -42.48 8.07
N ARG A 109 48.83 -41.32 8.32
CA ARG A 109 50.26 -41.24 8.64
C ARG A 109 50.47 -41.71 10.08
N GLU A 110 50.88 -42.95 10.22
CA GLU A 110 51.50 -43.47 11.44
C GLU A 110 52.90 -42.84 11.60
N SER A 111 53.00 -41.72 12.32
CA SER A 111 54.29 -41.27 12.80
C SER A 111 54.17 -40.41 14.05
N LYS A 112 54.58 -41.02 15.17
CA LYS A 112 55.19 -40.40 16.36
C LYS A 112 54.55 -39.10 16.89
N ARG A 113 53.79 -39.28 17.97
CA ARG A 113 53.58 -38.32 19.07
C ARG A 113 53.06 -36.94 18.63
N HIS A 114 51.74 -36.82 18.67
CA HIS A 114 50.99 -35.56 18.62
C HIS A 114 51.59 -34.50 19.56
N LYS A 115 52.35 -33.56 18.98
CA LYS A 115 52.86 -32.34 19.62
C LYS A 115 52.38 -31.09 18.86
N SER A 116 51.22 -31.19 18.20
CA SER A 116 50.60 -30.08 17.49
C SER A 116 49.11 -30.36 17.31
N GLY A 117 48.26 -29.59 17.99
CA GLY A 117 46.84 -29.45 17.63
C GLY A 117 45.86 -29.88 18.71
N ASP A 118 45.74 -31.19 18.96
CA ASP A 118 44.50 -31.72 19.57
C ASP A 118 44.57 -32.09 21.06
N TYR A 119 45.74 -31.98 21.69
CA TYR A 119 45.88 -32.36 23.10
C TYR A 119 45.92 -31.12 23.99
N VAL A 120 44.83 -30.90 24.72
CA VAL A 120 44.77 -29.90 25.80
C VAL A 120 45.80 -30.31 26.87
N SER A 121 46.68 -29.38 27.24
CA SER A 121 47.72 -29.69 28.23
C SER A 121 47.07 -30.06 29.57
N HIS A 122 47.68 -30.96 30.36
CA HIS A 122 47.12 -31.37 31.66
C HIS A 122 46.87 -30.17 32.59
N ARG A 123 47.66 -29.10 32.45
CA ARG A 123 47.48 -27.84 33.19
C ARG A 123 46.24 -27.06 32.73
N GLU A 124 45.94 -27.06 31.44
CA GLU A 124 44.72 -26.46 30.90
C GLU A 124 43.49 -27.31 31.20
N LEU A 125 43.60 -28.65 31.21
CA LEU A 125 42.51 -29.52 31.66
C LEU A 125 42.13 -29.24 33.12
N LEU A 126 43.13 -29.07 34.00
CA LEU A 126 42.88 -28.69 35.40
C LEU A 126 42.25 -27.28 35.50
N ARG A 127 42.70 -26.32 34.69
CA ARG A 127 42.11 -24.98 34.63
C ARG A 127 40.67 -25.01 34.13
N LEU A 128 40.39 -25.75 33.06
CA LEU A 128 39.05 -25.91 32.48
C LEU A 128 38.12 -26.61 33.48
N LYS A 129 38.60 -27.64 34.17
CA LYS A 129 37.85 -28.30 35.24
C LYS A 129 37.52 -27.34 36.38
N SER A 130 38.47 -26.50 36.82
CA SER A 130 38.19 -25.47 37.84
C SER A 130 37.21 -24.38 37.41
N VAL A 131 37.14 -24.08 36.11
CA VAL A 131 36.18 -23.12 35.53
C VAL A 131 34.79 -23.76 35.40
N ALA A 132 34.72 -25.02 34.99
CA ALA A 132 33.47 -25.79 34.93
C ALA A 132 32.89 -26.07 36.32
N ASP A 133 33.75 -26.35 37.31
CA ASP A 133 33.36 -26.58 38.71
C ASP A 133 33.10 -25.26 39.48
N ASN A 134 33.13 -24.09 38.81
CA ASN A 134 32.93 -22.75 39.39
C ASN A 134 33.87 -22.37 40.56
N ALA A 135 34.89 -23.17 40.87
CA ALA A 135 35.73 -23.02 42.05
C ALA A 135 36.71 -21.82 42.00
N ALA A 136 37.02 -21.33 40.79
CA ALA A 136 37.97 -20.24 40.56
C ALA A 136 37.30 -18.97 39.99
N GLY A 137 36.08 -18.66 40.44
CA GLY A 137 35.34 -17.48 40.00
C GLY A 137 34.78 -17.67 38.59
N GLY A 138 33.90 -18.67 38.44
CA GLY A 138 33.07 -18.75 37.25
C GLY A 138 32.34 -17.42 37.05
N VAL A 139 32.31 -16.97 35.80
CA VAL A 139 31.49 -15.84 35.36
C VAL A 139 30.13 -16.05 35.96
N GLY A 140 29.77 -15.21 36.94
CA GLY A 140 28.42 -15.20 37.48
C GLY A 140 27.50 -15.09 36.28
N VAL A 141 26.74 -16.15 36.03
CA VAL A 141 25.56 -16.04 35.19
C VAL A 141 24.66 -15.12 36.01
N GLU A 142 24.85 -13.81 35.86
CA GLU A 142 23.82 -12.85 36.21
C GLU A 142 22.56 -13.38 35.56
N GLU A 143 21.52 -13.54 36.35
CA GLU A 143 20.20 -14.04 35.95
C GLU A 143 19.76 -13.36 34.66
N SER A 144 20.15 -13.95 33.55
CA SER A 144 20.04 -13.32 32.25
C SER A 144 18.64 -13.60 31.77
N ALA A 145 17.88 -12.50 31.71
CA ALA A 145 16.58 -12.35 31.06
C ALA A 145 15.34 -12.75 31.87
N ALA A 146 15.09 -12.06 32.98
CA ALA A 146 13.71 -11.72 33.38
C ALA A 146 13.15 -10.51 32.60
N HIS A 147 13.86 -10.03 31.57
CA HIS A 147 13.42 -8.93 30.72
C HIS A 147 12.62 -9.48 29.54
N ASP A 148 11.31 -9.62 29.73
CA ASP A 148 10.38 -9.92 28.65
C ASP A 148 10.17 -8.66 27.78
N PRO A 149 10.61 -8.67 26.50
CA PRO A 149 10.47 -7.51 25.61
C PRO A 149 9.02 -7.18 25.24
N TRP A 150 8.08 -8.07 25.55
CA TRP A 150 6.65 -7.88 25.32
C TRP A 150 5.86 -7.68 26.62
N ALA A 151 6.51 -7.77 27.78
CA ALA A 151 5.86 -7.41 29.02
C ALA A 151 5.52 -5.91 29.01
N PRO A 152 4.36 -5.51 29.55
CA PRO A 152 4.02 -4.11 29.68
C PRO A 152 5.08 -3.42 30.56
N VAL A 153 5.88 -2.55 29.96
CA VAL A 153 6.87 -1.76 30.69
C VAL A 153 6.11 -0.81 31.62
N THR A 154 6.17 -1.10 32.91
CA THR A 154 5.67 -0.17 33.92
C THR A 154 6.59 1.04 33.93
N VAL A 155 6.09 2.18 33.48
CA VAL A 155 6.85 3.44 33.50
C VAL A 155 7.06 3.83 34.96
N VAL A 156 8.26 3.60 35.49
CA VAL A 156 8.63 4.01 36.85
C VAL A 156 8.75 5.53 36.84
N LYS A 157 7.88 6.22 37.58
CA LYS A 157 7.96 7.67 37.74
C LYS A 157 9.04 7.99 38.76
N ASP A 158 9.92 8.93 38.41
CA ASP A 158 10.95 9.39 39.33
C ASP A 158 10.30 10.15 40.51
N PRO A 159 10.64 9.84 41.78
CA PRO A 159 10.02 10.47 42.95
C PRO A 159 10.34 11.97 43.05
N ARG A 160 11.39 12.43 42.36
CA ARG A 160 11.78 13.85 42.28
C ARG A 160 10.82 14.68 41.43
N PHE A 161 10.06 14.09 40.53
CA PHE A 161 9.19 14.81 39.58
C PHE A 161 7.71 14.61 39.86
N THR A 162 7.34 14.28 41.11
CA THR A 162 5.95 14.04 41.54
C THR A 162 5.04 15.28 41.43
N TYR A 163 5.64 16.48 41.36
CA TYR A 163 4.91 17.76 41.22
C TYR A 163 4.65 18.18 39.77
N LEU A 164 5.17 17.44 38.78
CA LEU A 164 4.87 17.69 37.37
C LEU A 164 3.65 16.89 36.96
N ASP A 165 2.69 17.55 36.32
CA ASP A 165 1.57 16.85 35.69
C ASP A 165 2.07 15.91 34.59
N ASP A 166 1.42 14.76 34.47
CA ASP A 166 1.74 13.81 33.41
C ASP A 166 1.48 14.45 32.04
N VAL A 167 2.42 14.28 31.11
CA VAL A 167 2.25 14.75 29.74
C VAL A 167 1.03 14.04 29.14
N LEU A 168 0.00 14.83 28.81
CA LEU A 168 -1.20 14.30 28.17
C LEU A 168 -0.82 13.67 26.82
N PRO A 169 -1.29 12.44 26.53
CA PRO A 169 -1.00 11.80 25.26
C PRO A 169 -1.60 12.62 24.12
N ALA A 170 -0.90 12.68 22.99
CA ALA A 170 -1.40 13.35 21.80
C ALA A 170 -2.74 12.71 21.37
N ARG A 171 -3.81 13.52 21.37
CA ARG A 171 -5.15 13.04 21.00
C ARG A 171 -5.20 12.80 19.50
N ALA A 172 -5.36 11.53 19.11
CA ALA A 172 -5.54 11.18 17.71
C ALA A 172 -6.75 11.90 17.10
N PRO A 173 -6.68 12.32 15.82
CA PRO A 173 -7.81 12.91 15.14
C PRO A 173 -8.93 11.88 14.97
N LYS A 174 -10.19 12.33 15.04
CA LYS A 174 -11.38 11.46 14.91
C LYS A 174 -11.48 10.75 13.55
N THR A 175 -10.76 11.24 12.53
CA THR A 175 -10.71 10.66 11.19
C THR A 175 -10.02 9.30 11.16
N LEU A 176 -9.10 9.05 12.09
CA LEU A 176 -8.36 7.78 12.14
C LEU A 176 -9.29 6.60 12.49
N SER A 177 -10.34 6.85 13.27
CA SER A 177 -11.35 5.83 13.57
C SER A 177 -12.44 5.66 12.50
N GLN A 178 -12.45 6.49 11.45
CA GLN A 178 -13.42 6.34 10.37
C GLN A 178 -13.01 5.21 9.43
N ALA A 179 -13.98 4.35 9.06
CA ALA A 179 -13.75 3.29 8.09
C ALA A 179 -13.49 3.88 6.68
N PRO A 180 -12.65 3.23 5.85
CA PRO A 180 -12.41 3.67 4.49
C PRO A 180 -13.68 3.57 3.63
N ILE A 181 -13.81 4.49 2.67
CA ILE A 181 -14.91 4.48 1.71
C ILE A 181 -14.71 3.32 0.74
N SER A 182 -15.74 2.47 0.59
CA SER A 182 -15.73 1.36 -0.36
C SER A 182 -16.00 1.87 -1.78
N LEU A 183 -15.23 1.39 -2.75
CA LEU A 183 -15.43 1.68 -4.18
C LEU A 183 -16.31 0.62 -4.87
N ALA A 184 -16.92 -0.29 -4.11
CA ALA A 184 -17.82 -1.30 -4.66
C ALA A 184 -19.13 -0.63 -5.12
N ALA A 185 -19.73 -1.12 -6.21
CA ALA A 185 -21.00 -0.60 -6.72
C ALA A 185 -22.12 -0.61 -5.66
N ASP A 186 -22.09 -1.60 -4.77
CA ASP A 186 -23.06 -1.76 -3.67
C ASP A 186 -22.76 -0.88 -2.45
N GLY A 187 -21.62 -0.18 -2.41
CA GLY A 187 -21.14 0.56 -1.23
C GLY A 187 -20.78 -0.31 -0.02
N LYS A 188 -20.79 -1.63 -0.16
CA LYS A 188 -20.44 -2.57 0.92
C LYS A 188 -18.93 -2.67 1.12
N THR A 189 -18.50 -2.89 2.35
CA THR A 189 -17.09 -3.17 2.67
C THR A 189 -16.70 -4.53 2.11
N LEU A 190 -15.59 -4.56 1.36
CA LEU A 190 -15.07 -5.81 0.82
C LEU A 190 -14.21 -6.50 1.88
N PRO A 191 -14.38 -7.82 2.12
CA PRO A 191 -13.49 -8.54 3.00
C PRO A 191 -12.09 -8.62 2.39
N ASN A 192 -11.05 -8.61 3.24
CA ASN A 192 -9.65 -8.72 2.79
C ASN A 192 -9.39 -9.99 1.96
N VAL A 193 -10.09 -11.08 2.27
CA VAL A 193 -10.02 -12.34 1.51
C VAL A 193 -11.39 -12.64 0.93
N ARG A 194 -11.47 -12.73 -0.41
CA ARG A 194 -12.67 -13.17 -1.11
C ARG A 194 -12.80 -14.68 -0.97
N LYS A 195 -13.94 -15.14 -0.43
CA LYS A 195 -14.24 -16.57 -0.38
C LYS A 195 -14.72 -17.02 -1.75
N PRO A 196 -14.16 -18.10 -2.32
CA PRO A 196 -14.63 -18.64 -3.59
C PRO A 196 -16.03 -19.27 -3.42
N GLU A 197 -16.81 -19.27 -4.50
CA GLU A 197 -18.11 -19.93 -4.55
C GLU A 197 -17.93 -21.47 -4.57
N ALA A 198 -18.55 -22.16 -3.61
CA ALA A 198 -18.40 -23.61 -3.43
C ALA A 198 -18.86 -24.42 -4.66
N GLY A 199 -19.89 -23.93 -5.37
CA GLY A 199 -20.42 -24.56 -6.59
C GLY A 199 -19.46 -24.58 -7.78
N LYS A 200 -18.39 -23.77 -7.77
CA LYS A 200 -17.35 -23.74 -8.83
C LYS A 200 -16.13 -24.62 -8.52
N SER A 201 -16.17 -25.36 -7.43
CA SER A 201 -15.11 -26.32 -7.11
C SER A 201 -15.14 -27.50 -8.07
N TYR A 202 -14.04 -28.24 -8.18
CA TYR A 202 -13.93 -29.42 -9.05
C TYR A 202 -14.86 -30.57 -8.63
N ASN A 203 -15.20 -30.63 -7.34
CA ASN A 203 -16.14 -31.59 -6.78
C ASN A 203 -17.13 -30.86 -5.84
N PRO A 204 -18.12 -30.13 -6.39
CA PRO A 204 -19.06 -29.37 -5.60
C PRO A 204 -20.11 -30.29 -4.97
N LEU A 205 -20.67 -29.87 -3.84
CA LEU A 205 -21.89 -30.48 -3.33
C LEU A 205 -23.03 -30.22 -4.34
N VAL A 206 -23.90 -31.22 -4.55
CA VAL A 206 -24.98 -31.13 -5.54
C VAL A 206 -25.87 -29.91 -5.31
N THR A 207 -26.14 -29.56 -4.06
CA THR A 207 -26.93 -28.38 -3.67
C THR A 207 -26.27 -27.06 -4.09
N ASP A 208 -24.96 -26.97 -3.94
CA ASP A 208 -24.21 -25.74 -4.22
C ASP A 208 -24.07 -25.55 -5.73
N TRP A 209 -23.91 -26.65 -6.47
CA TRP A 209 -23.88 -26.65 -7.92
C TRP A 209 -25.25 -26.31 -8.53
N SER A 210 -26.34 -26.89 -8.01
CA SER A 210 -27.68 -26.58 -8.51
C SER A 210 -28.06 -25.12 -8.24
N ALA A 211 -27.75 -24.60 -7.05
CA ALA A 211 -28.00 -23.20 -6.69
C ALA A 211 -27.23 -22.24 -7.60
N LEU A 212 -25.98 -22.58 -7.94
CA LEU A 212 -25.19 -21.81 -8.89
C LEU A 212 -25.84 -21.79 -10.27
N LEU A 213 -26.26 -22.95 -10.77
CA LEU A 213 -26.87 -23.08 -12.09
C LEU A 213 -28.19 -22.30 -12.19
N GLU A 214 -29.02 -22.36 -11.16
CA GLU A 214 -30.26 -21.58 -11.06
C GLU A 214 -29.98 -20.07 -11.07
N ARG A 215 -28.97 -19.62 -10.31
CA ARG A 215 -28.59 -18.20 -10.23
C ARG A 215 -28.10 -17.67 -11.57
N GLU A 216 -27.18 -18.40 -12.22
CA GLU A 216 -26.64 -18.01 -13.52
C GLU A 216 -27.71 -18.10 -14.63
N GLY A 217 -28.58 -19.12 -14.58
CA GLY A 217 -29.73 -19.24 -15.47
C GLY A 217 -30.72 -18.09 -15.32
N ALA A 218 -31.07 -17.70 -14.09
CA ALA A 218 -31.94 -16.56 -13.83
C ALA A 218 -31.33 -15.24 -14.35
N ALA A 219 -30.02 -15.03 -14.16
CA ALA A 219 -29.32 -13.87 -14.69
C ALA A 219 -29.34 -13.82 -16.23
N ALA A 220 -29.12 -14.96 -16.90
CA ALA A 220 -29.20 -15.07 -18.36
C ALA A 220 -30.61 -14.76 -18.89
N VAL A 221 -31.66 -15.27 -18.21
CA VAL A 221 -33.06 -14.97 -18.57
C VAL A 221 -33.37 -13.48 -18.43
N VAL A 222 -32.87 -12.82 -17.38
CA VAL A 222 -33.05 -11.38 -17.20
C VAL A 222 -32.33 -10.59 -18.31
N ALA A 223 -31.12 -11.01 -18.68
CA ALA A 223 -30.36 -10.40 -19.77
C ALA A 223 -31.11 -10.51 -21.12
N GLU A 224 -31.61 -11.71 -21.48
CA GLU A 224 -32.39 -11.90 -22.71
C GLU A 224 -33.68 -11.07 -22.71
N LYS A 225 -34.39 -11.00 -21.57
CA LYS A 225 -35.57 -10.12 -21.46
C LYS A 225 -35.22 -8.65 -21.68
N SER A 226 -34.10 -8.18 -21.11
CA SER A 226 -33.65 -6.80 -21.33
C SER A 226 -33.26 -6.53 -22.78
N ARG A 227 -32.68 -7.52 -23.47
CA ARG A 227 -32.34 -7.46 -24.89
C ARG A 227 -33.59 -7.31 -25.76
N LEU A 228 -34.60 -8.16 -25.52
CA LEU A 228 -35.88 -8.09 -26.23
C LEU A 228 -36.59 -6.75 -26.02
N ILE A 229 -36.59 -6.22 -24.78
CA ILE A 229 -37.19 -4.90 -24.49
C ILE A 229 -36.45 -3.78 -25.24
N ALA A 230 -35.11 -3.84 -25.31
CA ALA A 230 -34.33 -2.87 -26.04
C ALA A 230 -34.58 -2.95 -27.56
N GLU A 231 -34.69 -4.16 -28.11
CA GLU A 231 -35.04 -4.39 -29.52
C GLU A 231 -36.45 -3.84 -29.83
N THR A 232 -37.45 -4.13 -28.98
CA THR A 232 -38.81 -3.58 -29.17
C THR A 232 -38.83 -2.06 -29.09
N ALA A 233 -38.12 -1.48 -28.12
CA ALA A 233 -38.04 -0.02 -27.97
C ALA A 233 -37.29 0.66 -29.13
N ALA A 234 -36.31 -0.01 -29.74
CA ALA A 234 -35.63 0.47 -30.94
C ALA A 234 -36.57 0.44 -32.15
N ALA A 235 -37.29 -0.68 -32.36
CA ALA A 235 -38.26 -0.81 -33.44
C ALA A 235 -39.39 0.23 -33.35
N GLU A 236 -39.89 0.52 -32.14
CA GLU A 236 -40.88 1.57 -31.91
C GLU A 236 -40.35 2.97 -32.28
N LYS A 237 -39.09 3.27 -31.93
CA LYS A 237 -38.45 4.54 -32.29
C LYS A 237 -38.26 4.67 -33.79
N GLU A 238 -37.84 3.61 -34.47
CA GLU A 238 -37.71 3.57 -35.92
C GLU A 238 -39.06 3.78 -36.61
N ALA A 239 -40.12 3.09 -36.14
CA ALA A 239 -41.47 3.28 -36.65
C ALA A 239 -41.98 4.71 -36.45
N CYS A 240 -41.71 5.32 -35.29
CA CYS A 240 -42.05 6.71 -35.00
C CYS A 240 -41.31 7.68 -35.94
N ALA A 241 -40.00 7.47 -36.16
CA ALA A 241 -39.20 8.28 -37.06
C ALA A 241 -39.66 8.18 -38.53
N LEU A 242 -40.05 6.98 -38.99
CA LEU A 242 -40.62 6.80 -40.33
C LEU A 242 -41.97 7.51 -40.47
N ALA A 243 -42.86 7.41 -39.47
CA ALA A 243 -44.15 8.08 -39.48
C ALA A 243 -44.03 9.62 -39.41
N GLU A 244 -42.97 10.15 -38.80
CA GLU A 244 -42.65 11.58 -38.84
C GLU A 244 -42.10 12.01 -40.20
N ALA A 245 -41.30 11.17 -40.87
CA ALA A 245 -40.76 11.46 -42.20
C ALA A 245 -41.83 11.43 -43.32
N GLU A 246 -42.93 10.71 -43.12
CA GLU A 246 -44.06 10.64 -44.06
C GLU A 246 -45.03 11.84 -43.97
N LYS A 247 -44.92 12.70 -42.93
CA LYS A 247 -45.75 13.90 -42.75
C LYS A 247 -45.13 15.15 -43.37
#